data_AF-A0A1F6NBJ3-F1
#
_entry.id   AF-A0A1F6NBJ3-F1
#
_cell.length_a   1.000
_cell.length_b   1.000
_cell.length_c   1.000
_cell.angle_alpha   90.00
_cell.angle_beta   90.00
_cell.angle_gamma   90.00
#
_symmetry.space_group_name_H-M   'P 1'
#
loop_
_entity.id
_entity.type
_entity.pdbx_description
1 polymer ?
#
loop_
_entity_poly.entity_id
_entity_poly.type
_entity_poly.pdbx_seq_one_letter_code
_entity_poly.pdbx_strand_id
1 'polypeptide(L)'
;MAFPYNLKVVVSGKQVEVYKYKKNIWRDFERTLPSVLKTDNNIQYDASLLQTADEQLKRQQKTQFSINRTRTEIRRLVNSNPQLTKFLTLTFAENITDLKDANYVFNQFVKRISYRYSDFEYLAVPEFQQRGAVHYHLLCNLPFIEQEAIAQMWGQGFIKINRLNNVTNVGAYVCKYLSKDMFDERTFGKKKFFRSQTLKAPVEILGWLATLFEKKYLTTSTPVYERTFQSDWTGEVNYRSYSLDSFPLVNGVLNKSQLIRPV
;
A
#
# COMPACT_ATOMS: atom_id res chain seq x y z
N MET A 1 4.57 27.66 -4.69
CA MET A 1 3.34 28.46 -4.46
C MET A 1 2.22 27.50 -4.11
N ALA A 2 1.65 27.62 -2.91
CA ALA A 2 0.58 26.73 -2.47
C ALA A 2 -0.68 26.92 -3.32
N PHE A 3 -1.39 25.84 -3.64
CA PHE A 3 -2.65 25.93 -4.38
C PHE A 3 -3.76 25.14 -3.68
N PRO A 4 -5.01 25.64 -3.71
CA PRO A 4 -6.17 24.94 -3.17
C PRO A 4 -6.74 23.94 -4.18
N TYR A 5 -7.32 22.85 -3.68
CA TYR A 5 -8.13 21.93 -4.47
C TYR A 5 -9.23 21.29 -3.61
N ASN A 6 -10.37 20.97 -4.22
CA ASN A 6 -11.45 20.19 -3.58
C ASN A 6 -11.75 18.87 -4.31
N LEU A 7 -11.03 18.57 -5.38
CA LEU A 7 -11.15 17.33 -6.13
C LEU A 7 -9.78 16.65 -6.23
N LYS A 8 -9.73 15.38 -5.85
CA LYS A 8 -8.56 14.51 -6.02
C LYS A 8 -8.98 13.23 -6.71
N VAL A 9 -8.23 12.85 -7.74
CA VAL A 9 -8.32 11.56 -8.40
C VAL A 9 -7.02 10.80 -8.14
N VAL A 10 -7.13 9.54 -7.73
CA VAL A 10 -5.99 8.63 -7.59
C VAL A 10 -6.16 7.48 -8.57
N VAL A 11 -5.19 7.33 -9.47
CA VAL A 11 -5.20 6.28 -10.49
C VAL A 11 -4.20 5.20 -10.11
N SER A 12 -4.68 3.96 -9.99
CA SER A 12 -3.88 2.78 -9.68
C SER A 12 -4.16 1.68 -10.70
N GLY A 13 -3.42 1.71 -11.81
CA GLY A 13 -3.70 0.86 -12.96
C GLY A 13 -5.09 1.14 -13.53
N LYS A 14 -5.96 0.12 -13.57
CA LYS A 14 -7.37 0.24 -14.02
C LYS A 14 -8.32 0.80 -12.95
N GLN A 15 -7.87 0.88 -11.69
CA GLN A 15 -8.70 1.34 -10.58
C GLN A 15 -8.53 2.84 -10.39
N VAL A 16 -9.65 3.55 -10.29
CA VAL A 16 -9.68 5.01 -10.11
C VAL A 16 -10.49 5.37 -8.88
N GLU A 17 -9.90 6.15 -7.98
CA GLU A 17 -10.53 6.66 -6.77
C GLU A 17 -10.72 8.17 -6.90
N VAL A 18 -11.95 8.65 -6.72
CA VAL A 18 -12.31 10.07 -6.77
C VAL A 18 -12.74 10.52 -5.38
N TYR A 19 -12.13 11.60 -4.90
CA TYR A 19 -12.44 12.25 -3.64
C TYR A 19 -12.87 13.69 -3.93
N LYS A 20 -14.12 14.01 -3.59
CA LYS A 20 -14.64 15.38 -3.61
C LYS A 20 -14.82 15.86 -2.18
N TYR A 21 -14.10 16.92 -1.83
CA TYR A 21 -14.06 17.52 -0.51
C TYR A 21 -15.02 18.70 -0.43
N LYS A 22 -15.74 18.85 0.68
CA LYS A 22 -16.56 20.04 0.94
C LYS A 22 -15.70 21.29 1.12
N LYS A 23 -14.57 21.17 1.82
CA LYS A 23 -13.59 22.26 2.02
C LYS A 23 -12.38 22.09 1.11
N ASN A 24 -11.79 23.21 0.67
CA ASN A 24 -10.54 23.21 -0.08
C ASN A 24 -9.38 22.71 0.79
N ILE A 25 -8.52 21.89 0.19
CA ILE A 25 -7.25 21.42 0.75
C ILE A 25 -6.12 22.17 0.07
N TRP A 26 -5.12 22.58 0.83
CA TRP A 26 -3.92 23.26 0.33
C TRP A 26 -2.76 22.27 0.16
N ARG A 27 -2.04 22.35 -0.96
CA ARG A 27 -0.82 21.56 -1.23
C ARG A 27 0.36 22.48 -1.55
N ASP A 28 1.57 21.98 -1.36
CA ASP A 28 2.84 22.64 -1.69
C ASP A 28 3.04 24.01 -1.00
N PHE A 29 2.64 24.07 0.28
CA PHE A 29 3.00 25.18 1.15
C PHE A 29 4.48 25.08 1.55
N GLU A 30 5.22 26.18 1.36
CA GLU A 30 6.57 26.29 1.89
C GLU A 30 6.49 26.49 3.40
N ARG A 31 7.13 25.60 4.16
CA ARG A 31 7.33 25.81 5.60
C ARG A 31 8.38 26.89 5.78
N THR A 32 7.94 28.10 6.09
CA THR A 32 8.82 29.24 6.41
C THR A 32 9.51 29.12 7.77
N LEU A 33 9.08 28.19 8.64
CA LEU A 33 9.71 27.96 9.95
C LEU A 33 10.08 26.47 10.14
N PRO A 34 11.28 26.17 10.65
CA PRO A 34 11.54 24.87 11.23
C PRO A 34 10.55 24.68 12.38
N SER A 35 9.92 23.51 12.44
CA SER A 35 9.02 23.16 13.54
C SER A 35 9.91 23.05 14.77
N VAL A 36 9.93 24.08 15.62
CA VAL A 36 10.45 24.00 16.98
C VAL A 36 9.45 23.19 17.81
N LEU A 37 9.33 21.92 17.44
CA LEU A 37 8.92 20.85 18.31
C LEU A 37 9.97 19.77 18.04
N LYS A 38 11.15 19.97 18.64
CA LYS A 38 11.98 18.81 19.00
C LYS A 38 11.09 18.00 19.93
N THR A 39 10.46 16.95 19.41
CA THR A 39 10.09 15.84 20.29
C THR A 39 11.40 15.37 20.89
N ASP A 40 11.61 15.68 22.17
CA ASP A 40 12.66 15.03 22.95
C ASP A 40 12.45 13.53 22.80
N ASN A 41 13.38 12.87 22.11
CA ASN A 41 13.41 11.41 21.95
C ASN A 41 13.74 10.68 23.28
N ASN A 42 13.67 11.38 24.41
CA ASN A 42 13.98 10.90 25.75
C ASN A 42 12.76 10.83 26.67
N ILE A 43 11.54 10.96 26.15
CA ILE A 43 10.35 10.58 26.91
C ILE A 43 10.30 9.05 26.91
N GLN A 44 10.91 8.45 27.93
CA GLN A 44 10.60 7.11 28.36
C GLN A 44 9.11 7.11 28.73
N TYR A 45 8.26 6.65 27.81
CA TYR A 45 6.85 6.44 28.09
C TYR A 45 6.80 5.41 29.21
N ASP A 46 6.50 5.87 30.41
CA ASP A 46 6.20 5.00 31.53
C ASP A 46 4.91 4.26 31.18
N ALA A 47 5.04 3.00 30.78
CA ALA A 47 3.93 2.14 30.41
C ALA A 47 2.94 1.93 31.58
N SER A 48 3.30 2.34 32.80
CA SER A 48 2.43 2.25 33.99
C SER A 48 1.35 3.34 34.05
N LEU A 49 1.42 4.41 33.25
CA LEU A 49 0.45 5.52 33.24
C LEU A 49 -0.78 5.30 32.33
N LEU A 50 -0.89 4.13 31.68
CA LEU A 50 -1.91 3.78 30.66
C LEU A 50 -3.36 3.57 31.18
N GLN A 51 -3.77 4.26 32.25
CA GLN A 51 -4.96 3.90 33.04
C GLN A 51 -6.30 4.50 32.58
N THR A 52 -6.36 5.42 31.61
CA THR A 52 -7.65 5.99 31.18
C THR A 52 -8.20 5.35 29.90
N ALA A 53 -9.51 5.02 29.90
CA ALA A 53 -10.20 4.43 28.75
C ALA A 53 -10.10 5.32 27.48
N ASP A 54 -10.04 6.63 27.66
CA ASP A 54 -9.91 7.61 26.58
C ASP A 54 -8.56 7.52 25.84
N GLU A 55 -7.46 7.25 26.55
CA GLU A 55 -6.14 7.08 25.95
C GLU A 55 -6.05 5.77 25.17
N GLN A 56 -6.65 4.71 25.70
CA GLN A 56 -6.76 3.43 24.99
C GLN A 56 -7.57 3.59 23.71
N LEU A 57 -8.70 4.30 23.75
CA LEU A 57 -9.52 4.59 22.58
C LEU A 57 -8.75 5.41 21.53
N LYS A 58 -8.04 6.46 21.94
CA LYS A 58 -7.20 7.27 21.04
C LYS A 58 -6.10 6.43 20.39
N ARG A 59 -5.46 5.52 21.15
CA ARG A 59 -4.44 4.61 20.62
C ARG A 59 -5.03 3.65 19.59
N GLN A 60 -6.19 3.04 19.88
CA GLN A 60 -6.90 2.16 18.95
C GLN A 60 -7.27 2.89 17.66
N GLN A 61 -7.80 4.11 17.75
CA GLN A 61 -8.12 4.94 16.58
C GLN A 61 -6.88 5.23 15.73
N LYS A 62 -5.77 5.69 16.34
CA LYS A 62 -4.50 5.93 15.63
C LYS A 62 -3.98 4.67 14.92
N THR A 63 -4.05 3.53 15.60
CA THR A 63 -3.69 2.23 15.02
C THR A 63 -4.58 1.92 13.83
N GLN A 64 -5.91 2.08 13.94
CA GLN A 64 -6.84 1.84 12.85
C GLN A 64 -6.63 2.76 11.64
N PHE A 65 -6.28 4.03 11.87
CA PHE A 65 -5.90 4.95 10.79
C PHE A 65 -4.62 4.51 10.08
N SER A 66 -3.59 4.13 10.84
CA SER A 66 -2.32 3.61 10.29
C SER A 66 -2.54 2.32 9.48
N ILE A 67 -3.40 1.43 9.99
CA ILE A 67 -3.85 0.21 9.32
C ILE A 67 -4.46 0.53 7.95
N ASN A 68 -5.47 1.39 7.96
CA ASN A 68 -6.23 1.72 6.76
C ASN A 68 -5.36 2.42 5.72
N ARG A 69 -4.42 3.27 6.17
CA ARG A 69 -3.43 3.90 5.31
C ARG A 69 -2.54 2.86 4.63
N THR A 70 -1.96 1.95 5.40
CA THR A 70 -1.06 0.91 4.87
C THR A 70 -1.79 -0.02 3.89
N ARG A 71 -3.01 -0.45 4.23
CA ARG A 71 -3.85 -1.26 3.32
C ARG A 71 -4.15 -0.51 2.01
N THR A 72 -4.49 0.78 2.12
CA THR A 72 -4.74 1.61 0.92
C THR A 72 -3.49 1.72 0.06
N GLU A 73 -2.32 1.93 0.66
CA GLU A 73 -1.05 2.00 -0.05
C GLU A 73 -0.71 0.70 -0.77
N ILE A 74 -0.80 -0.44 -0.08
CA ILE A 74 -0.55 -1.75 -0.69
C ILE A 74 -1.54 -2.01 -1.83
N ARG A 75 -2.83 -1.77 -1.62
CA ARG A 75 -3.86 -1.94 -2.67
C ARG A 75 -3.52 -1.13 -3.92
N ARG A 76 -3.15 0.13 -3.76
CA ARG A 76 -2.79 1.03 -4.86
C ARG A 76 -1.51 0.59 -5.58
N LEU A 77 -0.49 0.17 -4.83
CA LEU A 77 0.75 -0.36 -5.40
C LEU A 77 0.48 -1.62 -6.22
N VAL A 78 -0.25 -2.58 -5.66
CA VAL A 78 -0.59 -3.83 -6.35
C VAL A 78 -1.40 -3.56 -7.61
N ASN A 79 -2.43 -2.70 -7.54
CA ASN A 79 -3.25 -2.38 -8.71
C ASN A 79 -2.48 -1.61 -9.79
N SER A 80 -1.46 -0.83 -9.42
CA SER A 80 -0.57 -0.14 -10.36
C SER A 80 0.44 -1.08 -11.04
N ASN A 81 0.64 -2.28 -10.49
CA ASN A 81 1.65 -3.24 -10.92
C ASN A 81 1.01 -4.61 -11.26
N PRO A 82 0.24 -4.70 -12.36
CA PRO A 82 -0.48 -5.92 -12.75
C PRO A 82 0.44 -7.11 -13.09
N GLN A 83 1.74 -6.87 -13.30
CA GLN A 83 2.75 -7.91 -13.52
C GLN A 83 3.00 -8.79 -12.29
N LEU A 84 2.63 -8.34 -11.08
CA LEU A 84 2.80 -9.09 -9.84
C LEU A 84 1.74 -10.20 -9.71
N THR A 85 1.91 -11.26 -10.49
CA THR A 85 0.91 -12.34 -10.70
C THR A 85 1.14 -13.59 -9.85
N LYS A 86 2.24 -13.67 -9.09
CA LYS A 86 2.57 -14.84 -8.26
C LYS A 86 2.45 -14.49 -6.78
N PHE A 87 1.70 -15.31 -6.03
CA PHE A 87 1.63 -15.25 -4.59
C PHE A 87 2.55 -16.31 -3.98
N LEU A 88 3.67 -15.87 -3.40
CA LEU A 88 4.69 -16.72 -2.79
C LEU A 88 4.65 -16.54 -1.27
N THR A 89 4.54 -17.65 -0.55
CA THR A 89 4.67 -17.69 0.91
C THR A 89 6.01 -18.33 1.27
N LEU A 90 6.80 -17.65 2.10
CA LEU A 90 8.06 -18.15 2.66
C LEU A 90 7.88 -18.42 4.14
N THR A 91 8.11 -19.66 4.57
CA THR A 91 7.97 -20.09 5.95
C THR A 91 9.32 -20.58 6.46
N PHE A 92 9.75 -20.10 7.63
CA PHE A 92 10.93 -20.65 8.30
C PHE A 92 10.63 -22.08 8.80
N ALA A 93 11.59 -23.00 8.76
CA ALA A 93 11.46 -24.27 9.46
C ALA A 93 11.57 -24.03 10.98
N GLU A 94 12.60 -23.28 11.36
CA GLU A 94 12.83 -22.83 12.74
C GLU A 94 11.82 -21.77 13.18
N ASN A 95 11.57 -21.69 14.50
CA ASN A 95 10.60 -20.74 15.07
C ASN A 95 11.22 -19.35 15.27
N ILE A 96 11.61 -18.69 14.18
CA ILE A 96 12.18 -17.33 14.26
C ILE A 96 11.05 -16.35 14.58
N THR A 97 11.04 -15.81 15.80
CA THR A 97 10.03 -14.86 16.29
C THR A 97 10.50 -13.40 16.21
N ASP A 98 11.81 -13.17 16.17
CA ASP A 98 12.36 -11.82 16.01
C ASP A 98 12.27 -11.34 14.56
N LEU A 99 11.60 -10.20 14.38
CA LEU A 99 11.38 -9.61 13.06
C LEU A 99 12.68 -9.07 12.45
N LYS A 100 13.64 -8.59 13.23
CA LYS A 100 14.89 -8.04 12.68
C LYS A 100 15.71 -9.16 12.05
N ASP A 101 15.85 -10.29 12.74
CA ASP A 101 16.55 -11.47 12.26
C ASP A 101 15.84 -12.07 11.04
N ALA A 102 14.52 -12.25 11.13
CA ALA A 102 13.72 -12.71 10.00
C ALA A 102 13.85 -11.78 8.78
N ASN A 103 13.83 -10.45 8.97
CA ASN A 103 13.94 -9.48 7.89
C ASN A 103 15.32 -9.50 7.25
N TYR A 104 16.38 -9.73 8.03
CA TYR A 104 17.72 -9.90 7.49
C TYR A 104 17.76 -11.09 6.54
N VAL A 105 17.27 -12.25 6.97
CA VAL A 105 17.24 -13.48 6.15
C VAL A 105 16.38 -13.30 4.91
N PHE A 106 15.21 -12.66 5.05
CA PHE A 106 14.35 -12.29 3.93
C PHE A 106 15.07 -11.42 2.89
N ASN A 107 15.82 -10.39 3.33
CA ASN A 107 16.57 -9.54 2.42
C ASN A 107 17.67 -10.32 1.67
N GLN A 108 18.30 -11.32 2.31
CA GLN A 108 19.27 -12.18 1.62
C GLN A 108 18.59 -13.04 0.55
N PHE A 109 17.39 -13.57 0.82
CA PHE A 109 16.59 -14.26 -0.18
C PHE A 109 16.25 -13.36 -1.38
N VAL A 110 15.77 -12.14 -1.12
CA VAL A 110 15.48 -11.16 -2.18
C VAL A 110 16.74 -10.89 -3.01
N LYS A 111 17.91 -10.69 -2.39
CA LYS A 111 19.18 -10.50 -3.10
C LYS A 111 19.52 -11.69 -4.00
N ARG A 112 19.40 -12.93 -3.50
CA ARG A 112 19.67 -14.15 -4.28
C ARG A 112 18.76 -14.25 -5.50
N ILE A 113 17.47 -13.96 -5.33
CA ILE A 113 16.52 -13.95 -6.45
C ILE A 113 16.85 -12.83 -7.44
N SER A 114 17.05 -11.60 -6.97
CA SER A 114 17.35 -10.45 -7.84
C SER A 114 18.64 -10.63 -8.64
N TYR A 115 19.63 -11.34 -8.10
CA TYR A 115 20.85 -11.67 -8.84
C TYR A 115 20.59 -12.62 -10.02
N ARG A 116 19.63 -13.54 -9.86
CA ARG A 116 19.27 -14.51 -10.91
C ARG A 116 18.21 -13.98 -11.88
N TYR A 117 17.38 -13.05 -11.42
CA TYR A 117 16.28 -12.46 -12.19
C TYR A 117 16.33 -10.94 -12.04
N SER A 118 16.99 -10.26 -12.97
CA SER A 118 17.23 -8.80 -12.91
C SER A 118 15.95 -7.98 -12.84
N ASP A 119 14.88 -8.46 -13.49
CA ASP A 119 13.59 -7.78 -13.56
C ASP A 119 12.67 -8.19 -12.40
N PHE A 120 13.19 -8.86 -11.37
CA PHE A 120 12.40 -9.31 -10.22
C PHE A 120 11.84 -8.12 -9.44
N GLU A 121 10.52 -8.05 -9.43
CA GLU A 121 9.75 -7.09 -8.67
C GLU A 121 8.85 -7.82 -7.68
N TYR A 122 8.74 -7.24 -6.48
CA TYR A 122 7.92 -7.83 -5.43
C TYR A 122 7.30 -6.78 -4.50
N LEU A 123 6.25 -7.20 -3.81
CA LEU A 123 5.72 -6.60 -2.60
C LEU A 123 5.58 -7.71 -1.57
N ALA A 124 6.15 -7.54 -0.38
CA ALA A 124 6.14 -8.54 0.68
C ALA A 124 5.61 -7.98 1.99
N VAL A 125 4.97 -8.82 2.79
CA VAL A 125 4.51 -8.49 4.14
C VAL A 125 4.95 -9.58 5.10
N PRO A 126 5.61 -9.23 6.22
CA PRO A 126 5.82 -10.14 7.33
C PRO A 126 4.50 -10.34 8.09
N GLU A 127 4.22 -11.59 8.42
CA GLU A 127 3.08 -12.02 9.23
C GLU A 127 3.62 -12.96 10.32
N PHE A 128 2.82 -13.27 11.34
CA PHE A 128 3.17 -14.24 12.37
C PHE A 128 2.27 -15.46 12.28
N GLN A 129 2.86 -16.64 12.13
CA GLN A 129 2.13 -17.90 12.16
C GLN A 129 1.55 -18.18 13.54
N GLN A 130 0.60 -19.11 13.63
CA GLN A 130 0.00 -19.53 14.92
C GLN A 130 1.04 -19.94 15.97
N ARG A 131 2.16 -20.56 15.56
CA ARG A 131 3.28 -20.92 16.44
C ARG A 131 4.20 -19.75 16.86
N GLY A 132 3.93 -18.55 16.36
CA GLY A 132 4.70 -17.34 16.64
C GLY A 132 5.83 -17.03 15.66
N ALA A 133 6.23 -17.98 14.79
CA ALA A 133 7.25 -17.79 13.77
C ALA A 133 6.83 -16.72 12.75
N VAL A 134 7.78 -15.90 12.32
CA VAL A 134 7.58 -14.99 11.19
C VAL A 134 7.39 -15.82 9.91
N HIS A 135 6.53 -15.40 9.00
CA HIS A 135 6.50 -15.87 7.62
C HIS A 135 6.22 -14.69 6.69
N TYR A 136 6.61 -14.80 5.43
CA TYR A 136 6.45 -13.72 4.45
C TYR A 136 5.45 -14.10 3.39
N HIS A 137 4.51 -13.19 3.12
CA HIS A 137 3.64 -13.24 1.96
C HIS A 137 4.11 -12.25 0.91
N LEU A 138 4.41 -12.74 -0.29
CA LEU A 138 4.93 -11.96 -1.39
C LEU A 138 3.96 -12.00 -2.56
N LEU A 139 3.74 -10.85 -3.18
CA LEU A 139 3.38 -10.76 -4.59
C LEU A 139 4.63 -10.50 -5.40
N CYS A 140 4.83 -11.24 -6.48
CA CYS A 140 5.98 -11.05 -7.37
C CYS A 140 5.67 -11.37 -8.83
N ASN A 141 6.57 -10.96 -9.71
CA ASN A 141 6.53 -11.19 -11.15
C ASN A 141 7.46 -12.34 -11.61
N LEU A 142 7.78 -13.29 -10.72
CA LEU A 142 8.68 -14.39 -11.09
C LEU A 142 8.16 -15.13 -12.34
N PRO A 143 9.06 -15.48 -13.28
CA PRO A 143 8.73 -16.37 -14.37
C PRO A 143 8.37 -17.76 -13.82
N PHE A 144 8.04 -18.69 -14.72
CA PHE A 144 7.94 -20.08 -14.30
C PHE A 144 9.32 -20.58 -13.84
N ILE A 145 9.37 -21.07 -12.61
CA ILE A 145 10.56 -21.61 -11.95
C ILE A 145 10.08 -22.81 -11.14
N GLU A 146 10.82 -23.91 -11.20
CA GLU A 146 10.56 -25.09 -10.38
C GLU A 146 10.55 -24.74 -8.90
N GLN A 147 9.62 -25.34 -8.16
CA GLN A 147 9.40 -25.03 -6.75
C GLN A 147 10.67 -25.30 -5.94
N GLU A 148 11.41 -26.36 -6.28
CA GLU A 148 12.66 -26.79 -5.68
C GLU A 148 13.74 -25.71 -5.83
N ALA A 149 13.85 -25.07 -6.99
CA ALA A 149 14.82 -24.01 -7.21
C ALA A 149 14.53 -22.77 -6.34
N ILE A 150 13.25 -22.41 -6.17
CA ILE A 150 12.85 -21.34 -5.24
C ILE A 150 13.13 -21.76 -3.79
N ALA A 151 12.85 -23.01 -3.43
CA ALA A 151 13.10 -23.56 -2.11
C ALA A 151 14.58 -23.55 -1.75
N GLN A 152 15.47 -23.89 -2.70
CA GLN A 152 16.92 -23.81 -2.54
C GLN A 152 17.38 -22.36 -2.33
N MET A 153 16.84 -21.40 -3.08
CA MET A 153 17.14 -19.98 -2.88
C MET A 153 16.62 -19.47 -1.53
N TRP A 154 15.47 -19.96 -1.06
CA TRP A 154 14.96 -19.68 0.28
C TRP A 154 15.90 -20.24 1.34
N GLY A 155 16.14 -21.55 1.32
CA GLY A 155 17.15 -22.25 2.13
C GLY A 155 16.87 -22.27 3.63
N GLN A 156 15.67 -21.90 4.05
CA GLN A 156 15.35 -21.63 5.47
C GLN A 156 14.06 -22.33 5.92
N GLY A 157 13.44 -23.13 5.06
CA GLY A 157 12.21 -23.85 5.33
C GLY A 157 11.37 -24.07 4.09
N PHE A 158 10.07 -23.84 4.22
CA PHE A 158 9.08 -24.22 3.21
C PHE A 158 8.66 -23.02 2.35
N ILE A 159 8.37 -23.29 1.09
CA ILE A 159 7.80 -22.32 0.18
C ILE A 159 6.50 -22.84 -0.42
N LYS A 160 5.54 -21.93 -0.63
CA LYS A 160 4.30 -22.20 -1.37
C LYS A 160 4.09 -21.11 -2.39
N ILE A 161 4.04 -21.45 -3.67
CA ILE A 161 3.83 -20.50 -4.75
C ILE A 161 2.52 -20.80 -5.48
N ASN A 162 1.70 -19.78 -5.72
CA ASN A 162 0.46 -19.89 -6.47
C ASN A 162 0.41 -18.79 -7.54
N ARG A 163 -0.13 -19.10 -8.72
CA ARG A 163 -0.48 -18.08 -9.71
C ARG A 163 -1.83 -17.49 -9.34
N LEU A 164 -1.93 -16.16 -9.35
CA LEU A 164 -3.18 -15.45 -9.18
C LEU A 164 -3.87 -15.39 -10.54
N ASN A 165 -4.83 -16.28 -10.75
CA ASN A 165 -5.69 -16.28 -11.94
C ASN A 165 -6.98 -15.50 -11.64
N ASN A 166 -7.43 -14.67 -12.58
CA ASN A 166 -8.78 -14.09 -12.60
C ASN A 166 -9.21 -13.29 -11.36
N VAL A 167 -8.29 -12.64 -10.65
CA VAL A 167 -8.66 -11.74 -9.55
C VAL A 167 -8.90 -10.33 -10.12
N THR A 168 -10.17 -9.92 -10.21
CA THR A 168 -10.60 -8.60 -10.70
C THR A 168 -9.94 -7.44 -9.94
N ASN A 169 -9.66 -7.63 -8.65
CA ASN A 169 -8.94 -6.67 -7.82
C ASN A 169 -7.91 -7.41 -6.94
N VAL A 170 -6.74 -7.71 -7.52
CA VAL A 170 -5.61 -8.35 -6.83
C VAL A 170 -5.27 -7.59 -5.54
N GLY A 171 -5.31 -6.26 -5.57
CA GLY A 171 -5.06 -5.44 -4.38
C GLY A 171 -6.04 -5.72 -3.24
N ALA A 172 -7.33 -5.81 -3.52
CA ALA A 172 -8.34 -6.13 -2.50
C ALA A 172 -8.19 -7.56 -1.95
N TYR A 173 -7.94 -8.53 -2.84
CA TYR A 173 -7.67 -9.91 -2.45
C TYR A 173 -6.48 -9.98 -1.50
N VAL A 174 -5.36 -9.36 -1.88
CA VAL A 174 -4.12 -9.41 -1.09
C VAL A 174 -4.30 -8.67 0.22
N CYS A 175 -4.93 -7.49 0.25
CA CYS A 175 -5.23 -6.79 1.50
C CYS A 175 -6.06 -7.62 2.50
N LYS A 176 -6.90 -8.57 2.04
CA LYS A 176 -7.62 -9.49 2.93
C LYS A 176 -6.65 -10.43 3.66
N TYR A 177 -5.64 -10.97 2.97
CA TYR A 177 -4.63 -11.84 3.58
C TYR A 177 -3.68 -11.05 4.48
N LEU A 178 -3.21 -9.91 4.00
CA LEU A 178 -2.27 -9.06 4.72
C LEU A 178 -2.88 -8.43 6.00
N SER A 179 -4.19 -8.45 6.16
CA SER A 179 -4.88 -7.68 7.20
C SER A 179 -4.75 -8.24 8.61
N LYS A 180 -4.50 -9.55 8.78
CA LYS A 180 -4.70 -10.23 10.06
C LYS A 180 -3.59 -9.95 11.07
N ASP A 181 -2.31 -10.13 10.69
CA ASP A 181 -1.21 -9.99 11.67
C ASP A 181 -0.22 -8.85 11.37
N MET A 182 -0.47 -8.02 10.35
CA MET A 182 0.29 -6.77 10.11
C MET A 182 0.31 -5.80 11.31
N PHE A 183 -0.58 -6.02 12.28
CA PHE A 183 -0.83 -5.16 13.42
C PHE A 183 -0.74 -5.89 14.75
N ASP A 184 -0.09 -7.06 14.75
CA ASP A 184 0.46 -7.65 15.95
C ASP A 184 1.34 -6.61 16.66
N GLU A 185 1.21 -6.48 17.98
CA GLU A 185 1.96 -5.48 18.77
C GLU A 185 3.47 -5.59 18.54
N ARG A 186 3.99 -6.78 18.25
CA ARG A 186 5.40 -7.05 17.93
C ARG A 186 5.87 -6.36 16.65
N THR A 187 4.96 -5.92 15.79
CA THR A 187 5.22 -5.15 14.56
C THR A 187 5.18 -3.63 14.78
N PHE A 188 4.91 -3.13 15.99
CA PHE A 188 4.84 -1.70 16.27
C PHE A 188 6.20 -1.02 16.05
N GLY A 189 6.19 0.16 15.41
CA GLY A 189 7.41 0.89 15.04
C GLY A 189 8.29 0.21 13.97
N LYS A 190 7.92 -0.99 13.50
CA LYS A 190 8.66 -1.75 12.48
C LYS A 190 8.06 -1.56 11.10
N LYS A 191 8.88 -1.82 10.07
CA LYS A 191 8.47 -1.77 8.67
C LYS A 191 7.35 -2.79 8.42
N LYS A 192 6.21 -2.30 7.92
CA LYS A 192 4.98 -3.10 7.75
C LYS A 192 4.97 -3.95 6.48
N PHE A 193 5.68 -3.51 5.45
CA PHE A 193 5.79 -4.23 4.18
C PHE A 193 7.06 -3.81 3.46
N PHE A 194 7.54 -4.67 2.57
CA PHE A 194 8.70 -4.48 1.70
C PHE A 194 8.21 -4.39 0.26
N ARG A 195 8.96 -3.69 -0.59
CA ARG A 195 8.66 -3.61 -2.01
C ARG A 195 9.90 -3.29 -2.83
N SER A 196 9.90 -3.66 -4.09
CA SER A 196 10.85 -3.14 -5.07
C SER A 196 10.65 -1.63 -5.24
N GLN A 197 11.77 -0.90 -5.39
CA GLN A 197 11.75 0.55 -5.60
C GLN A 197 11.25 0.91 -7.00
N THR A 198 11.41 -0.01 -7.96
CA THR A 198 10.97 0.08 -9.36
C THR A 198 9.46 -0.04 -9.54
N LEU A 199 8.72 -0.51 -8.52
CA LEU A 199 7.26 -0.59 -8.58
C LEU A 199 6.64 0.78 -8.88
N LYS A 200 5.71 0.80 -9.82
CA LYS A 200 4.96 2.00 -10.19
C LYS A 200 4.08 2.45 -9.03
N ALA A 201 4.28 3.69 -8.60
CA ALA A 201 3.42 4.32 -7.60
C ALA A 201 2.08 4.73 -8.24
N PRO A 202 0.99 4.82 -7.46
CA PRO A 202 -0.26 5.39 -7.96
C PRO A 202 -0.07 6.87 -8.31
N VAL A 203 -0.84 7.34 -9.30
CA VAL A 203 -0.79 8.72 -9.76
C VAL A 203 -1.88 9.53 -9.08
N GLU A 204 -1.50 10.60 -8.40
CA GLU A 204 -2.43 11.58 -7.84
C GLU A 204 -2.62 12.75 -8.81
N ILE A 205 -3.88 13.06 -9.11
CA ILE A 205 -4.29 14.17 -9.97
C ILE A 205 -5.19 15.08 -9.14
N LEU A 206 -4.93 16.39 -9.13
CA LEU A 206 -5.61 17.35 -8.27
C LEU A 206 -6.31 18.46 -9.06
N GLY A 207 -7.36 19.01 -8.44
CA GLY A 207 -8.01 20.25 -8.87
C GLY A 207 -8.54 20.20 -10.31
N TRP A 208 -8.16 21.19 -11.11
CA TRP A 208 -8.62 21.30 -12.49
C TRP A 208 -8.25 20.10 -13.36
N LEU A 209 -7.03 19.55 -13.23
CA LEU A 209 -6.63 18.34 -13.96
C LEU A 209 -7.48 17.13 -13.56
N ALA A 210 -7.85 17.03 -12.29
CA ALA A 210 -8.74 15.97 -11.81
C ALA A 210 -10.14 16.09 -12.43
N THR A 211 -10.60 17.33 -12.62
CA THR A 211 -11.89 17.61 -13.27
C THR A 211 -11.87 17.20 -14.74
N LEU A 212 -10.78 17.50 -15.47
CA LEU A 212 -10.60 17.04 -16.84
C LEU A 212 -10.55 15.51 -16.94
N PHE A 213 -9.86 14.85 -16.00
CA PHE A 213 -9.81 13.39 -15.94
C PHE A 213 -11.21 12.79 -15.75
N GLU A 214 -11.99 13.30 -14.78
CA GLU A 214 -13.35 12.83 -14.53
C GLU A 214 -14.23 12.99 -15.77
N LYS A 215 -14.20 14.17 -16.41
CA LYS A 215 -14.96 14.43 -17.65
C LYS A 215 -14.56 13.49 -18.80
N LYS A 216 -13.28 13.13 -18.90
CA LYS A 216 -12.78 12.33 -20.00
C LYS A 216 -13.03 10.83 -19.82
N TYR A 217 -12.81 10.30 -18.63
CA TYR A 217 -12.80 8.84 -18.39
C TYR A 217 -13.98 8.33 -17.57
N LEU A 218 -14.65 9.19 -16.80
CA LEU A 218 -15.63 8.75 -15.81
C LEU A 218 -17.07 9.18 -16.12
N THR A 219 -17.31 10.08 -17.07
CA THR A 219 -18.66 10.61 -17.37
C THR A 219 -19.67 9.52 -17.75
N THR A 220 -19.25 8.51 -18.51
CA THR A 220 -20.11 7.39 -18.92
C THR A 220 -19.96 6.16 -18.02
N SER A 221 -19.05 6.21 -17.05
CA SER A 221 -18.70 5.07 -16.20
C SER A 221 -19.51 5.10 -14.91
N THR A 222 -20.09 3.97 -14.52
CA THR A 222 -20.76 3.84 -13.23
C THR A 222 -19.75 3.52 -12.12
N PRO A 223 -19.82 4.16 -10.94
CA PRO A 223 -18.94 3.83 -9.83
C PRO A 223 -19.22 2.41 -9.35
N VAL A 224 -18.16 1.62 -9.13
CA VAL A 224 -18.22 0.29 -8.51
C VAL A 224 -18.57 0.41 -7.02
N TYR A 225 -18.16 1.51 -6.39
CA TYR A 225 -18.44 1.78 -5.00
C TYR A 225 -18.52 3.28 -4.75
N GLU A 226 -19.48 3.70 -3.94
CA GLU A 226 -19.66 5.08 -3.53
C GLU A 226 -19.97 5.15 -2.04
N ARG A 227 -19.40 6.14 -1.35
CA ARG A 227 -19.77 6.49 0.01
C ARG A 227 -19.51 7.96 0.28
N THR A 228 -20.26 8.51 1.22
CA THR A 228 -19.99 9.82 1.82
C THR A 228 -19.62 9.64 3.29
N PHE A 229 -18.58 10.32 3.76
CA PHE A 229 -18.16 10.28 5.15
C PHE A 229 -17.68 11.64 5.64
N GLN A 230 -17.68 11.85 6.97
CA GLN A 230 -17.17 13.06 7.59
C GLN A 230 -15.68 12.91 7.91
N SER A 231 -14.93 13.98 7.66
CA SER A 231 -13.53 14.13 8.03
C SER A 231 -13.38 15.37 8.90
N ASP A 232 -12.70 15.22 10.04
CA ASP A 232 -12.47 16.32 10.99
C ASP A 232 -11.81 17.55 10.33
N TRP A 233 -10.99 17.31 9.30
CA TRP A 233 -10.21 18.32 8.61
C TRP A 233 -10.95 18.95 7.42
N THR A 234 -11.63 18.13 6.63
CA THR A 234 -12.17 18.53 5.33
C THR A 234 -13.70 18.62 5.29
N GLY A 235 -14.35 18.28 6.40
CA GLY A 235 -15.79 18.13 6.49
C GLY A 235 -16.25 16.90 5.71
N GLU A 236 -17.38 17.04 5.02
CA GLU A 236 -17.94 15.97 4.20
C GLU A 236 -17.03 15.64 2.99
N VAL A 237 -16.82 14.34 2.78
CA VAL A 237 -16.05 13.79 1.66
C VAL A 237 -16.91 12.79 0.90
N ASN A 238 -17.19 13.07 -0.37
CA ASN A 238 -17.78 12.10 -1.29
C ASN A 238 -16.65 11.31 -1.95
N TYR A 239 -16.68 9.99 -1.78
CA TYR A 239 -15.74 9.05 -2.35
C TYR A 239 -16.43 8.14 -3.35
N ARG A 240 -15.91 8.09 -4.57
CA ARG A 240 -16.34 7.19 -5.64
C ARG A 240 -15.15 6.37 -6.14
N SER A 241 -15.36 5.08 -6.36
CA SER A 241 -14.35 4.16 -6.91
C SER A 241 -14.87 3.59 -8.22
N TYR A 242 -14.02 3.57 -9.23
CA TYR A 242 -14.31 3.05 -10.57
C TYR A 242 -13.31 1.98 -10.95
N SER A 243 -13.75 1.01 -11.74
CA SER A 243 -12.91 0.04 -12.41
C SER A 243 -13.08 0.25 -13.91
N LEU A 244 -12.01 0.65 -14.59
CA LEU A 244 -12.02 0.90 -16.03
C LEU A 244 -11.65 -0.37 -16.81
N ASP A 245 -12.13 -0.47 -18.05
CA ASP A 245 -11.80 -1.60 -18.92
C ASP A 245 -10.34 -1.55 -19.40
N SER A 246 -9.82 -0.34 -19.62
CA SER A 246 -8.47 -0.06 -20.09
C SER A 246 -7.67 0.80 -19.11
N PHE A 247 -6.34 0.83 -19.27
CA PHE A 247 -5.47 1.66 -18.44
C PHE A 247 -5.57 3.11 -18.92
N PRO A 248 -6.00 4.07 -18.08
CA PRO A 248 -6.20 5.46 -18.50
C PRO A 248 -4.87 6.22 -18.63
N LEU A 249 -3.78 5.71 -18.03
CA LEU A 249 -2.46 6.34 -18.03
C LEU A 249 -1.42 5.37 -18.62
N VAL A 250 -0.78 5.80 -19.71
CA VAL A 250 0.31 5.05 -20.33
C VAL A 250 1.50 4.99 -19.37
N ASN A 251 2.02 3.79 -19.11
CA ASN A 251 3.13 3.53 -18.18
C ASN A 251 2.95 4.05 -16.75
N GLY A 252 1.72 4.39 -16.33
CA GLY A 252 1.47 4.95 -15.00
C GLY A 252 1.98 6.39 -14.85
N VAL A 253 2.07 7.16 -15.94
CA VAL A 253 2.47 8.57 -15.90
C VAL A 253 1.34 9.45 -16.43
N LEU A 254 1.06 10.56 -15.74
CA LEU A 254 0.13 11.56 -16.25
C LEU A 254 0.80 12.45 -17.29
N ASN A 255 0.47 12.24 -18.56
CA ASN A 255 0.75 13.22 -19.61
C ASN A 255 -0.41 14.24 -19.65
N LYS A 256 -0.18 15.50 -19.22
CA LYS A 256 -1.23 16.53 -19.17
C LYS A 256 -1.92 16.75 -20.53
N SER A 257 -1.17 16.63 -21.64
CA SER A 257 -1.73 16.79 -22.99
C SER A 257 -2.79 15.73 -23.30
N GLN A 258 -2.71 14.55 -22.70
CA GLN A 258 -3.69 13.48 -22.88
C GLN A 258 -5.07 13.85 -22.31
N LEU A 259 -5.14 14.77 -21.33
CA LEU A 259 -6.40 15.21 -20.74
C LEU A 259 -7.04 16.37 -21.52
N ILE A 260 -6.23 17.11 -22.28
CA ILE A 260 -6.66 18.34 -22.96
C ILE A 260 -7.09 18.04 -24.41
N ARG A 261 -6.50 17.02 -25.04
CA ARG A 261 -6.88 16.63 -26.41
C ARG A 261 -8.28 15.99 -26.43
N PRO A 262 -9.18 16.41 -27.34
CA PRO A 262 -10.43 15.71 -27.58
C PRO A 262 -10.16 14.26 -27.99
N VAL A 263 -11.09 13.37 -27.64
CA VAL A 263 -11.07 11.96 -28.06
C VAL A 263 -11.38 11.88 -29.53
#